data_AF-A0AAV4SKA5-F1
#
_entry.id   AF-A0AAV4SKA5-F1
#
_cell.length_a   1.000
_cell.length_b   1.000
_cell.length_c   1.000
_cell.angle_alpha   90.00
_cell.angle_beta   90.00
_cell.angle_gamma   90.00
#
_symmetry.space_group_name_H-M   'P 1'
#
loop_
_entity.id
_entity.type
_entity.pdbx_description
1 polymer ?
#
loop_
_entity_poly.entity_id
_entity_poly.type
_entity_poly.pdbx_seq_one_letter_code
_entity_poly.pdbx_strand_id
1 'polypeptide(L)'
;MEYPGVSFVWNRRNMEYPRITLYTRNLVDEGNGKYNLMLLAWAEGQGSSIHDHANSHCFMKVLDGSLREVRFAWPSESEEEEEKEMQIIGQTTLKTNDVTYMNDSLGLHRVENPSHTQTAASLHLYSPPFESVLLFDQRTGHKTKGKCTFWSKYGVRTSFSAISAKLDAEDYENN
;
A
#
# COMPACT_ATOMS: atom_id res chain seq x y z
N MET A 1 14.50 14.19 -26.26
CA MET A 1 13.25 13.54 -25.87
C MET A 1 12.74 14.32 -24.66
N GLU A 2 11.89 15.31 -24.88
CA GLU A 2 11.35 16.15 -23.81
C GLU A 2 10.17 15.41 -23.18
N TYR A 3 10.24 15.15 -21.88
CA TYR A 3 9.08 14.72 -21.11
C TYR A 3 8.21 15.97 -20.86
N PRO A 4 6.93 15.98 -21.27
CA PRO A 4 6.03 17.06 -20.90
C PRO A 4 5.71 16.87 -19.41
N GLY A 5 6.60 17.37 -18.56
CA GLY A 5 6.48 17.24 -17.11
C GLY A 5 5.24 17.98 -16.64
N VAL A 6 4.23 17.22 -16.21
CA VAL A 6 3.16 17.77 -15.38
C VAL A 6 3.82 18.15 -14.06
N SER A 7 3.95 19.44 -13.76
CA SER A 7 4.52 19.87 -12.49
C SER A 7 3.54 19.54 -11.36
N PHE A 8 3.73 18.39 -10.70
CA PHE A 8 2.99 18.03 -9.51
C PHE A 8 3.76 18.52 -8.28
N VAL A 9 3.21 19.51 -7.57
CA VAL A 9 3.72 19.95 -6.26
C VAL A 9 2.82 19.35 -5.18
N TRP A 10 3.36 18.45 -4.37
CA TRP A 10 2.62 17.86 -3.25
C TRP A 10 2.23 18.94 -2.23
N ASN A 11 0.97 18.91 -1.80
CA ASN A 11 0.45 19.76 -0.73
C ASN A 11 -0.53 18.95 0.12
N ARG A 12 -0.28 18.88 1.43
CA ARG A 12 -1.15 18.18 2.41
C ARG A 12 -2.63 18.54 2.26
N ARG A 13 -2.94 19.81 1.94
CA ARG A 13 -4.33 20.31 1.83
C ARG A 13 -5.10 19.74 0.65
N ASN A 14 -4.40 19.24 -0.38
CA ASN A 14 -5.03 18.67 -1.57
C ASN A 14 -5.23 17.16 -1.46
N MET A 15 -4.89 16.57 -0.31
CA MET A 15 -5.02 15.14 -0.09
C MET A 15 -6.30 14.82 0.69
N GLU A 16 -7.04 13.83 0.22
CA GLU A 16 -8.23 13.34 0.90
C GLU A 16 -7.85 12.23 1.87
N TYR A 17 -8.14 12.46 3.15
CA TYR A 17 -8.00 11.48 4.23
C TYR A 17 -9.41 11.03 4.61
N PRO A 18 -9.91 9.95 3.99
CA PRO A 18 -11.29 9.58 4.21
C PRO A 18 -11.43 8.96 5.61
N ARG A 19 -12.54 9.24 6.30
CA ARG A 19 -12.85 8.66 7.63
C ARG A 19 -13.26 7.17 7.58
N ILE A 20 -13.08 6.53 6.43
CA ILE A 20 -13.29 5.09 6.23
C ILE A 20 -12.03 4.33 6.66
N THR A 21 -12.15 3.03 6.83
CA THR A 21 -11.16 2.13 7.45
C THR A 21 -9.84 1.97 6.70
N LEU A 22 -9.68 2.58 5.51
CA LEU A 22 -8.55 2.35 4.62
C LEU A 22 -7.86 3.65 4.21
N TYR A 23 -6.53 3.59 4.12
CA TYR A 23 -5.70 4.61 3.51
C TYR A 23 -5.97 4.68 2.00
N THR A 24 -5.69 5.82 1.37
CA THR A 24 -5.90 6.00 -0.08
C THR A 24 -4.60 5.86 -0.86
N ARG A 25 -4.70 5.33 -2.09
CA ARG A 25 -3.60 5.26 -3.06
C ARG A 25 -3.91 6.20 -4.22
N ASN A 26 -3.07 7.19 -4.44
CA ASN A 26 -3.29 8.26 -5.42
C ASN A 26 -2.17 8.23 -6.45
N LEU A 27 -2.45 7.75 -7.66
CA LEU A 27 -1.45 7.64 -8.71
C LEU A 27 -1.00 9.02 -9.18
N VAL A 28 0.31 9.25 -9.18
CA VAL A 28 0.94 10.51 -9.60
C VAL A 28 1.52 10.38 -11.00
N ASP A 29 2.22 9.29 -11.29
CA ASP A 29 2.91 9.07 -12.56
C ASP A 29 3.00 7.56 -12.86
N GLU A 30 2.68 7.14 -14.09
CA GLU A 30 2.83 5.73 -14.58
C GLU A 30 4.22 5.49 -15.21
N GLY A 31 5.14 6.43 -15.00
CA GLY A 31 6.48 6.41 -15.54
C GLY A 31 6.47 6.35 -17.07
N ASN A 32 7.44 5.62 -17.58
CA ASN A 32 7.51 5.18 -18.97
C ASN A 32 7.12 3.70 -19.10
N GLY A 33 6.18 3.24 -18.27
CA GLY A 33 5.80 1.83 -18.15
C GLY A 33 6.76 0.99 -17.30
N LYS A 34 7.82 1.58 -16.74
CA LYS A 34 8.80 0.88 -15.89
C LYS A 34 8.58 1.06 -14.40
N TYR A 35 7.81 2.07 -13.99
CA TYR A 35 7.51 2.28 -12.58
C TYR A 35 6.16 2.97 -12.41
N ASN A 36 5.55 2.77 -11.23
CA ASN A 36 4.44 3.59 -10.77
C ASN A 36 4.90 4.46 -9.60
N LEU A 37 4.61 5.75 -9.66
CA LEU A 37 4.76 6.69 -8.55
C LEU A 37 3.39 7.04 -8.00
N MET A 38 3.18 6.85 -6.70
CA MET A 38 1.89 7.11 -6.06
C MET A 38 2.05 7.71 -4.66
N LEU A 39 1.06 8.51 -4.27
CA LEU A 39 0.93 9.09 -2.94
C LEU A 39 -0.06 8.30 -2.11
N LEU A 40 0.35 7.92 -0.91
CA LEU A 40 -0.52 7.29 0.06
C LEU A 40 -0.89 8.27 1.17
N ALA A 41 -2.18 8.34 1.48
CA ALA A 41 -2.74 9.18 2.52
C ALA A 41 -3.23 8.32 3.68
N TRP A 42 -2.66 8.53 4.86
CA TRP A 42 -2.92 7.73 6.06
C TRP A 42 -3.64 8.61 7.07
N ALA A 43 -4.92 8.34 7.30
CA ALA A 43 -5.65 8.93 8.42
C ALA A 43 -5.15 8.37 9.77
N GLU A 44 -5.65 8.91 10.86
CA GLU A 44 -5.29 8.51 12.22
C GLU A 44 -5.55 7.02 12.45
N GLY A 45 -4.56 6.30 12.99
CA GLY A 45 -4.67 4.88 13.34
C GLY A 45 -4.77 3.90 12.16
N GLN A 46 -4.69 4.37 10.91
CA GLN A 46 -4.79 3.50 9.75
C GLN A 46 -3.51 2.68 9.52
N GLY A 47 -3.66 1.48 9.00
CA GLY A 47 -2.54 0.64 8.57
C GLY A 47 -2.91 -0.24 7.38
N SER A 48 -1.90 -0.71 6.67
CA SER A 48 -2.06 -1.71 5.63
C SER A 48 -2.22 -3.11 6.22
N SER A 49 -2.71 -4.04 5.39
CA SER A 49 -2.46 -5.47 5.64
C SER A 49 -0.96 -5.77 5.56
N ILE A 50 -0.55 -6.94 6.06
CA ILE A 50 0.77 -7.49 5.76
C ILE A 50 0.75 -7.88 4.28
N HIS A 51 1.74 -7.46 3.50
CA HIS A 51 1.75 -7.69 2.06
C HIS A 51 3.16 -7.84 1.48
N ASP A 52 3.21 -8.46 0.30
CA ASP A 52 4.39 -8.55 -0.56
C ASP A 52 4.46 -7.39 -1.56
N HIS A 53 5.43 -7.47 -2.48
CA HIS A 53 5.71 -6.47 -3.50
C HIS A 53 5.65 -7.02 -4.92
N ALA A 54 5.10 -8.23 -5.13
CA ALA A 54 4.92 -8.87 -6.44
C ALA A 54 6.19 -8.88 -7.32
N ASN A 55 7.34 -9.18 -6.72
CA ASN A 55 8.68 -9.14 -7.29
C ASN A 55 9.13 -7.76 -7.80
N SER A 56 8.55 -6.68 -7.27
CA SER A 56 8.95 -5.30 -7.57
C SER A 56 9.80 -4.68 -6.47
N HIS A 57 10.59 -3.69 -6.86
CA HIS A 57 11.26 -2.77 -5.94
C HIS A 57 10.25 -1.78 -5.38
N CYS A 58 10.30 -1.51 -4.07
CA CYS A 58 9.49 -0.52 -3.38
C CYS A 58 10.38 0.49 -2.67
N PHE A 59 10.25 1.76 -3.02
CA PHE A 59 10.81 2.87 -2.26
C PHE A 59 9.66 3.63 -1.62
N MET A 60 9.75 3.89 -0.32
CA MET A 60 8.79 4.71 0.41
C MET A 60 9.51 5.89 1.05
N LYS A 61 9.06 7.10 0.76
CA LYS A 61 9.49 8.33 1.44
C LYS A 61 8.34 8.91 2.24
N VAL A 62 8.54 9.21 3.51
CA VAL A 62 7.54 9.93 4.32
C VAL A 62 7.58 11.41 3.93
N LEU A 63 6.44 11.94 3.50
CA LEU A 63 6.29 13.35 3.12
C LEU A 63 5.79 14.22 4.27
N ASP A 64 4.97 13.65 5.15
CA ASP A 64 4.41 14.35 6.30
C ASP A 64 3.99 13.37 7.40
N GLY A 65 4.02 13.82 8.64
CA GLY A 65 3.77 12.97 9.81
C GLY A 65 4.87 11.94 10.05
N SER A 66 4.46 10.79 10.58
CA SER A 66 5.33 9.65 10.86
C SER A 66 4.58 8.35 10.59
N LEU A 67 5.30 7.36 10.05
CA LEU A 67 4.78 6.03 9.78
C LEU A 67 5.62 4.99 10.51
N ARG A 68 5.03 3.86 10.84
CA ARG A 68 5.71 2.68 11.38
C ARG A 68 5.72 1.58 10.33
N GLU A 69 6.91 1.09 9.98
CA GLU A 69 7.09 -0.11 9.17
C GLU A 69 7.34 -1.29 10.12
N VAL A 70 6.54 -2.34 10.00
CA VAL A 70 6.74 -3.64 10.66
C VAL A 70 7.05 -4.67 9.59
N ARG A 71 8.20 -5.32 9.66
CA ARG A 71 8.65 -6.35 8.71
C ARG A 71 8.39 -7.74 9.28
N PHE A 72 7.96 -8.64 8.41
CA PHE A 72 7.66 -10.02 8.74
C PHE A 72 8.48 -10.97 7.87
N ALA A 73 8.85 -12.11 8.45
CA ALA A 73 9.35 -13.24 7.67
C ALA A 73 8.24 -13.79 6.76
N TRP A 74 8.63 -14.44 5.66
CA TRP A 74 7.71 -15.26 4.89
C TRP A 74 7.23 -16.44 5.74
N PRO A 75 5.95 -16.83 5.66
CA PRO A 75 5.47 -18.05 6.32
C PRO A 75 6.20 -19.28 5.76
N SER A 76 6.47 -20.28 6.59
CA SER A 76 7.11 -21.52 6.14
C SER A 76 6.21 -22.32 5.21
N GLU A 77 6.78 -22.88 4.15
CA GLU A 77 6.07 -23.76 3.20
C GLU A 77 6.03 -25.23 3.65
N SER A 78 6.45 -25.55 4.89
CA SER A 78 6.52 -26.92 5.38
C SER A 78 5.14 -27.58 5.43
N GLU A 79 5.09 -28.84 4.99
CA GLU A 79 3.89 -29.68 4.74
C GLU A 79 2.96 -29.93 5.94
N GLU A 80 3.34 -29.46 7.14
CA GLU A 80 2.44 -29.38 8.28
C GLU A 80 1.74 -28.02 8.20
N GLU A 81 0.55 -28.01 7.57
CA GLU A 81 -0.37 -26.88 7.36
C GLU A 81 -0.92 -26.28 8.67
N GLU A 82 -0.10 -26.17 9.72
CA GLU A 82 -0.51 -25.51 10.94
C GLU A 82 -0.49 -23.99 10.72
N GLU A 83 -1.68 -23.40 10.74
CA GLU A 83 -1.87 -21.95 10.84
C GLU A 83 -0.97 -21.40 11.94
N LYS A 84 0.01 -20.56 11.56
CA LYS A 84 1.00 -20.04 12.49
C LYS A 84 1.08 -18.53 12.41
N GLU A 85 1.24 -17.91 13.58
CA GLU A 85 1.45 -16.48 13.67
C GLU A 85 2.74 -16.07 12.95
N MET A 86 2.62 -15.04 12.12
CA MET A 86 3.72 -14.50 11.33
C MET A 86 4.79 -13.88 12.24
N GLN A 87 6.05 -14.22 11.99
CA GLN A 87 7.17 -13.73 12.77
C GLN A 87 7.55 -12.29 12.36
N ILE A 88 7.52 -11.36 13.33
CA ILE A 88 8.10 -10.02 13.17
C ILE A 88 9.63 -10.13 13.17
N ILE A 89 10.28 -9.57 12.16
CA ILE A 89 11.74 -9.55 11.99
C ILE A 89 12.34 -8.15 12.11
N GLY A 90 11.52 -7.11 12.16
CA GLY A 90 11.99 -5.75 12.34
C GLY A 90 10.84 -4.76 12.48
N GLN A 91 11.11 -3.65 13.15
CA GLN A 91 10.17 -2.55 13.30
C GLN A 91 10.92 -1.22 13.32
N THR A 92 10.48 -0.28 12.48
CA THR A 92 11.13 1.03 12.33
C THR A 92 10.08 2.12 12.31
N THR A 93 10.31 3.20 13.06
CA THR A 93 9.52 4.42 12.97
C THR A 93 10.21 5.39 12.01
N LEU A 94 9.52 5.74 10.93
CA LEU A 94 9.97 6.64 9.88
C LEU A 94 9.33 8.00 10.10
N LYS A 95 10.17 9.05 10.14
CA LYS A 95 9.77 10.44 10.29
C LYS A 95 9.73 11.12 8.93
N THR A 96 9.15 12.32 8.89
CA THR A 96 9.15 13.17 7.70
C THR A 96 10.55 13.25 7.08
N ASN A 97 10.61 13.04 5.78
CA ASN A 97 11.78 12.92 4.91
C ASN A 97 12.57 11.61 4.94
N ASP A 98 12.34 10.73 5.90
CA ASP A 98 12.97 9.40 5.89
C ASP A 98 12.55 8.61 4.64
N VAL A 99 13.47 7.78 4.16
CA VAL A 99 13.28 6.91 3.01
C VAL A 99 13.60 5.48 3.44
N THR A 100 12.73 4.53 3.07
CA THR A 100 12.97 3.10 3.25
C THR A 100 12.83 2.37 1.92
N TYR A 101 13.39 1.17 1.88
CA TYR A 101 13.37 0.27 0.74
C TYR A 101 12.88 -1.12 1.16
N MET A 102 12.07 -1.72 0.30
CA MET A 102 11.56 -3.08 0.45
C MET A 102 11.48 -3.80 -0.90
N ASN A 103 11.68 -5.12 -0.87
CA ASN A 103 11.31 -6.06 -1.93
C ASN A 103 11.08 -7.44 -1.28
N ASP A 104 10.64 -8.41 -2.07
CA ASP A 104 10.27 -9.73 -1.55
C ASP A 104 11.44 -10.51 -0.93
N SER A 105 12.68 -10.27 -1.38
CA SER A 105 13.87 -10.89 -0.75
C SER A 105 14.17 -10.39 0.66
N LEU A 106 13.62 -9.24 1.05
CA LEU A 106 13.77 -8.66 2.39
C LEU A 106 12.63 -9.06 3.34
N GLY A 107 11.61 -9.76 2.84
CA GLY A 107 10.44 -10.22 3.59
C GLY A 107 9.14 -9.52 3.17
N LEU A 108 8.18 -9.51 4.10
CA LEU A 108 6.89 -8.87 3.97
C LEU A 108 6.83 -7.64 4.88
N HIS A 109 5.90 -6.72 4.67
CA HIS A 109 5.71 -5.63 5.63
C HIS A 109 4.27 -5.15 5.81
N ARG A 110 4.05 -4.48 6.93
CA ARG A 110 2.89 -3.62 7.20
C ARG A 110 3.39 -2.21 7.44
N VAL A 111 2.71 -1.24 6.84
CA VAL A 111 2.95 0.19 7.08
C VAL A 111 1.71 0.77 7.76
N GLU A 112 1.91 1.51 8.84
CA GLU A 112 0.82 2.08 9.61
C GLU A 112 1.13 3.48 10.12
N ASN A 113 0.07 4.29 10.27
CA ASN A 113 0.09 5.54 11.01
C ASN A 113 -0.39 5.26 12.44
N PRO A 114 0.52 5.08 13.42
CA PRO A 114 0.12 4.79 14.80
C PRO A 114 -0.46 6.00 15.53
N SER A 115 -0.43 7.20 14.93
CA SER A 115 -0.96 8.40 15.57
C SER A 115 -2.49 8.41 15.56
N HIS A 116 -3.08 8.65 16.73
CA HIS A 116 -4.53 8.88 16.87
C HIS A 116 -4.95 10.34 16.72
N THR A 117 -4.00 11.24 16.44
CA THR A 117 -4.24 12.70 16.41
C THR A 117 -3.64 13.41 15.20
N GLN A 118 -2.84 12.71 14.39
CA GLN A 118 -2.16 13.28 13.24
C GLN A 118 -2.27 12.32 12.05
N THR A 119 -2.64 12.86 10.89
CA THR A 119 -2.51 12.16 9.61
C THR A 119 -1.05 12.07 9.18
N ALA A 120 -0.75 11.15 8.26
CA ALA A 120 0.56 11.00 7.63
C ALA A 120 0.43 10.84 6.10
N ALA A 121 1.50 11.16 5.39
CA ALA A 121 1.57 11.07 3.93
C ALA A 121 2.89 10.42 3.51
N SER A 122 2.84 9.54 2.51
CA SER A 122 4.04 8.93 1.93
C SER A 122 4.00 8.89 0.41
N LEU A 123 5.19 8.96 -0.20
CA LEU A 123 5.42 8.78 -1.62
C LEU A 123 6.00 7.39 -1.84
N HIS A 124 5.41 6.63 -2.75
CA HIS A 124 5.81 5.27 -3.08
C HIS A 124 6.19 5.17 -4.55
N LEU A 125 7.35 4.58 -4.83
CA LEU A 125 7.79 4.22 -6.18
C LEU A 125 7.92 2.70 -6.26
N TYR A 126 7.22 2.10 -7.22
CA TYR A 126 7.27 0.66 -7.50
C TYR A 126 7.82 0.39 -8.89
N SER A 127 8.81 -0.51 -9.02
CA SER A 127 9.44 -0.86 -10.30
C SER A 127 9.81 -2.35 -10.35
N PRO A 128 9.28 -3.14 -11.31
CA PRO A 128 8.25 -2.79 -12.29
C PRO A 128 6.91 -2.44 -11.63
N PRO A 129 5.95 -1.83 -12.34
CA PRO A 129 4.59 -1.67 -11.85
C PRO A 129 3.90 -3.04 -11.73
N PHE A 130 2.93 -3.14 -10.81
CA PHE A 130 2.10 -4.33 -10.61
C PHE A 130 0.64 -3.96 -10.38
N GLU A 131 -0.27 -4.92 -10.56
CA GLU A 131 -1.72 -4.73 -10.37
C GLU A 131 -2.28 -5.44 -9.14
N SER A 132 -1.55 -6.41 -8.60
CA SER A 132 -1.98 -7.21 -7.46
C SER A 132 -0.81 -7.61 -6.57
N VAL A 133 -1.09 -7.78 -5.29
CA VAL A 133 -0.16 -8.26 -4.26
C VAL A 133 -0.78 -9.43 -3.50
N LEU A 134 0.03 -10.17 -2.77
CA LEU A 134 -0.44 -11.09 -1.75
C LEU A 134 -0.64 -10.33 -0.44
N LEU A 135 -1.77 -10.57 0.21
CA LEU A 135 -2.12 -10.08 1.53
C LEU A 135 -2.08 -11.25 2.50
N PHE A 136 -1.52 -11.05 3.69
CA PHE A 136 -1.34 -12.11 4.67
C PHE A 136 -2.10 -11.79 5.96
N ASP A 137 -2.77 -12.82 6.50
CA ASP A 137 -3.29 -12.79 7.86
C ASP A 137 -2.14 -12.99 8.85
N GLN A 138 -2.01 -12.07 9.81
CA GLN A 138 -0.90 -12.13 10.77
C GLN A 138 -0.96 -13.38 11.66
N ARG A 139 -2.15 -13.87 11.99
CA ARG A 139 -2.34 -14.91 13.00
C ARG A 139 -2.16 -16.30 12.41
N THR A 140 -2.48 -16.47 11.13
CA THR A 140 -2.45 -17.78 10.47
C THR A 140 -1.39 -17.90 9.37
N GLY A 141 -0.88 -16.78 8.85
CA GLY A 141 -0.02 -16.76 7.67
C GLY A 141 -0.75 -17.05 6.35
N HIS A 142 -2.07 -17.27 6.39
CA HIS A 142 -2.88 -17.51 5.21
C HIS A 142 -2.82 -16.29 4.28
N LYS A 143 -2.68 -16.55 2.97
CA LYS A 143 -2.52 -15.51 1.96
C LYS A 143 -3.71 -15.43 1.00
N THR A 144 -4.12 -14.22 0.68
CA THR A 144 -5.13 -13.93 -0.35
C THR A 144 -4.55 -12.97 -1.39
N LYS A 145 -5.12 -12.96 -2.59
CA LYS A 145 -4.69 -12.04 -3.65
C LYS A 145 -5.49 -10.73 -3.55
N GLY A 146 -4.80 -9.62 -3.33
CA GLY A 146 -5.39 -8.28 -3.28
C GLY A 146 -5.13 -7.48 -4.56
N LYS A 147 -6.19 -6.91 -5.16
CA LYS A 147 -6.06 -5.99 -6.29
C LYS A 147 -5.70 -4.59 -5.80
N CYS A 148 -4.69 -3.97 -6.39
CA CYS A 148 -4.34 -2.58 -6.12
C CYS A 148 -5.29 -1.65 -6.87
N THR A 149 -6.15 -0.95 -6.13
CA THR A 149 -7.05 0.07 -6.67
C THR A 149 -6.52 1.46 -6.34
N PHE A 150 -6.79 2.41 -7.23
CA PHE A 150 -6.44 3.81 -7.05
C PHE A 150 -7.67 4.61 -6.64
N TRP A 151 -7.54 5.41 -5.58
CA TRP A 151 -8.53 6.39 -5.15
C TRP A 151 -8.63 7.57 -6.12
N SER A 152 -7.48 8.01 -6.63
CA SER A 152 -7.39 9.02 -7.68
C SER A 152 -6.25 8.67 -8.63
N LYS A 153 -6.36 9.15 -9.87
CA LYS A 153 -5.25 9.18 -10.83
C LYS A 153 -5.02 10.61 -11.28
N TYR A 154 -3.78 11.09 -11.25
CA TYR A 154 -3.40 12.42 -11.76
C TYR A 154 -4.18 13.57 -11.10
N GLY A 155 -4.49 13.42 -9.80
CA GLY A 155 -5.30 14.38 -9.04
C GLY A 155 -6.81 14.33 -9.31
N VAL A 156 -7.27 13.43 -10.20
CA VAL A 156 -8.69 13.23 -10.48
C VAL A 156 -9.20 11.97 -9.78
N ARG A 157 -10.25 12.13 -8.97
CA ARG A 157 -10.93 11.03 -8.25
C ARG A 157 -11.34 9.95 -9.25
N THR A 158 -10.98 8.70 -8.99
CA THR A 158 -11.50 7.60 -9.80
C THR A 158 -12.99 7.45 -9.50
N SER A 159 -13.83 7.38 -10.53
CA SER A 159 -15.21 6.97 -10.33
C SER A 159 -15.16 5.56 -9.74
N PHE A 160 -15.78 5.35 -8.58
CA PHE A 160 -16.25 4.03 -8.20
C PHE A 160 -17.30 3.65 -9.25
N SER A 161 -16.84 3.20 -10.43
CA SER A 161 -17.72 2.68 -11.45
C SER A 161 -18.40 1.46 -10.84
N ALA A 162 -19.69 1.32 -11.10
CA ALA A 162 -20.66 0.37 -10.57
C ALA A 162 -20.31 -1.14 -10.80
N ILE A 163 -19.04 -1.46 -10.98
CA ILE A 163 -18.47 -2.79 -11.17
C ILE A 163 -18.29 -3.51 -9.83
N SER A 164 -17.86 -2.81 -8.76
CA SER A 164 -17.74 -3.43 -7.43
C SER A 164 -19.10 -3.86 -6.88
N ALA A 165 -20.11 -3.01 -7.03
CA ALA A 165 -21.49 -3.32 -6.60
C ALA A 165 -22.14 -4.46 -7.41
N LYS A 166 -21.62 -4.79 -8.60
CA LYS A 166 -22.07 -5.96 -9.38
C LYS A 166 -21.32 -7.23 -8.99
N LEU A 167 -20.01 -7.13 -8.74
CA LEU A 167 -19.21 -8.26 -8.26
C LEU A 167 -19.66 -8.72 -6.86
N ASP A 168 -19.93 -7.78 -5.95
CA ASP A 168 -20.45 -8.08 -4.61
C ASP A 168 -21.89 -8.65 -4.65
N ALA A 169 -22.66 -8.39 -5.72
CA ALA A 169 -24.00 -8.93 -5.90
C ALA A 169 -24.00 -10.33 -6.53
N GLU A 170 -23.11 -10.60 -7.48
CA GLU A 170 -22.96 -11.92 -8.11
C GLU A 170 -22.33 -12.96 -7.18
N ASP A 171 -21.46 -12.54 -6.24
CA ASP A 171 -20.90 -13.42 -5.21
C ASP A 171 -21.90 -13.71 -4.06
N TYR A 172 -22.94 -12.88 -3.89
CA TYR A 172 -23.99 -13.11 -2.88
C TYR A 172 -25.13 -14.02 -3.39
N GLU A 173 -25.35 -14.09 -4.71
CA GLU A 173 -26.36 -14.98 -5.30
C GLU A 173 -25.84 -16.40 -5.58
N ASN A 174 -24.52 -16.62 -5.53
CA ASN A 174 -23.88 -17.92 -5.79
C ASN A 174 -23.36 -18.63 -4.52
N ASN A 175 -23.85 -18.24 -3.34
CA ASN A 175 -23.56 -18.89 -2.06
C ASN A 175 -24.86 -19.12 -1.27
#